data_AF-A0A524DX95-F1
#
_entry.id   AF-A0A524DX95-F1
#
_cell.length_a   1.000
_cell.length_b   1.000
_cell.length_c   1.000
_cell.angle_alpha   90.00
_cell.angle_beta   90.00
_cell.angle_gamma   90.00
#
_symmetry.space_group_name_H-M   'P 1'
#
loop_
_entity.id
_entity.type
_entity.pdbx_description
1 polymer ?
#
loop_
_entity_poly.entity_id
_entity_poly.type
_entity_poly.pdbx_seq_one_letter_code
_entity_poly.pdbx_strand_id
1 'polypeptide(L)'
;MERINVMKFYSLLTLLLNILAIGTNLLSYLGIYILNFVSIISFLVAFSLNLGFIYLCLSYINRKDTIGRKITCLCRYYLVFCFIAVLILFTQSASYSFIAVGHFLRELIFVISLFCYFGILVFGLLANYVNCQNINRSGIWK
;
A
#
# COMPACT_ATOMS: atom_id res chain seq x y z
N MET A 1 -18.62 -19.01 1.23
CA MET A 1 -18.46 -18.31 -0.06
C MET A 1 -18.47 -16.79 0.09
N GLU A 2 -19.35 -16.21 0.91
CA GLU A 2 -19.47 -14.75 1.07
C GLU A 2 -18.16 -14.05 1.50
N ARG A 3 -17.43 -14.62 2.48
CA ARG A 3 -16.15 -14.08 2.98
C ARG A 3 -15.03 -14.05 1.92
N ILE A 4 -15.03 -15.02 1.01
CA ILE A 4 -14.07 -15.11 -0.10
C ILE A 4 -14.31 -13.98 -1.11
N ASN A 5 -15.58 -13.66 -1.38
CA ASN A 5 -15.93 -12.54 -2.25
C ASN A 5 -15.55 -11.20 -1.62
N VAL A 6 -15.70 -11.06 -0.30
CA VAL A 6 -15.22 -9.87 0.43
C VAL A 6 -13.71 -9.70 0.30
N MET A 7 -12.92 -10.75 0.50
CA MET A 7 -11.45 -10.65 0.33
C MET A 7 -11.04 -10.29 -1.10
N LYS A 8 -11.70 -10.87 -2.12
CA LYS A 8 -11.45 -10.53 -3.54
C LYS A 8 -11.81 -9.07 -3.84
N PHE A 9 -12.93 -8.59 -3.30
CA PHE A 9 -13.35 -7.20 -3.48
C PHE A 9 -12.36 -6.23 -2.83
N TYR A 10 -11.96 -6.47 -1.57
CA TYR A 10 -10.96 -5.65 -0.88
C TYR A 10 -9.59 -5.67 -1.58
N SER A 11 -9.19 -6.84 -2.09
CA SER A 11 -7.99 -7.03 -2.89
C SER A 11 -7.97 -6.18 -4.16
N LEU A 12 -9.06 -6.19 -4.94
CA LEU A 12 -9.20 -5.37 -6.14
C LEU A 12 -9.26 -3.87 -5.81
N LEU A 13 -10.03 -3.52 -4.77
CA LEU A 13 -10.18 -2.13 -4.34
C LEU A 13 -8.86 -1.50 -3.89
N THR A 14 -8.06 -2.25 -3.11
CA THR A 14 -6.73 -1.80 -2.66
C THR A 14 -5.76 -1.62 -3.83
N LEU A 15 -5.75 -2.53 -4.80
CA LEU A 15 -4.93 -2.37 -6.01
C LEU A 15 -5.30 -1.12 -6.80
N LEU A 16 -6.59 -0.90 -7.04
CA LEU A 16 -7.08 0.23 -7.80
C LEU A 16 -6.71 1.56 -7.12
N LEU A 17 -6.86 1.63 -5.81
CA LEU A 17 -6.48 2.82 -5.04
C LEU A 17 -4.97 3.06 -4.98
N ASN A 18 -4.15 2.01 -4.91
CA ASN A 18 -2.70 2.16 -4.99
C ASN A 18 -2.25 2.68 -6.37
N ILE A 19 -2.88 2.22 -7.47
CA ILE A 19 -2.63 2.72 -8.82
C ILE A 19 -3.02 4.20 -8.93
N LEU A 20 -4.19 4.58 -8.40
CA LEU A 20 -4.61 5.98 -8.36
C LEU A 20 -3.69 6.86 -7.49
N ALA A 21 -3.23 6.36 -6.35
CA ALA A 21 -2.28 7.06 -5.48
C ALA A 21 -0.95 7.31 -6.19
N ILE A 22 -0.44 6.32 -6.94
CA ILE A 22 0.76 6.49 -7.78
C ILE A 22 0.53 7.51 -8.89
N GLY A 23 -0.58 7.39 -9.62
CA GLY A 23 -0.91 8.31 -10.71
C GLY A 23 -1.06 9.75 -10.23
N THR A 24 -1.73 9.98 -9.11
CA THR A 24 -1.88 11.31 -8.51
C THR A 24 -0.56 11.90 -8.01
N ASN A 25 0.33 11.08 -7.43
CA ASN A 25 1.66 11.54 -7.02
C ASN A 25 2.58 11.86 -8.20
N LEU A 26 2.47 11.12 -9.31
CA LEU A 26 3.17 11.45 -10.56
C LEU A 26 2.67 12.75 -11.19
N LEU A 27 1.36 13.00 -11.14
CA LEU A 27 0.76 14.23 -11.65
C LEU A 27 1.05 15.44 -10.75
N SER A 28 1.12 15.27 -9.42
CA SER A 28 1.50 16.36 -8.51
C SER A 28 2.94 16.83 -8.75
N TYR A 29 3.83 15.93 -9.19
CA TYR A 29 5.20 16.27 -9.59
C TYR A 29 5.26 17.24 -10.79
N LEU A 30 4.24 17.26 -11.65
CA LEU A 30 4.14 18.20 -12.79
C LEU A 30 3.77 19.64 -12.37
N GLY A 31 3.70 19.93 -11.05
CA GLY A 31 3.59 21.30 -10.52
C GLY A 31 2.18 21.76 -10.18
N ILE A 32 1.18 20.88 -10.23
CA ILE A 32 -0.20 21.24 -9.86
C ILE A 32 -0.38 21.09 -8.35
N TYR A 33 -0.25 22.20 -7.62
CA TYR A 33 -0.32 22.23 -6.14
C TYR A 33 -1.58 21.59 -5.55
N ILE A 34 -2.75 21.77 -6.19
CA ILE A 34 -4.02 21.17 -5.74
C ILE A 34 -3.96 19.63 -5.76
N LEU A 35 -3.25 19.05 -6.72
CA LEU A 35 -3.09 17.59 -6.82
C LEU A 35 -2.26 17.02 -5.68
N ASN A 36 -1.40 17.83 -5.04
CA ASN A 36 -0.61 17.39 -3.89
C ASN A 36 -1.50 17.10 -2.67
N PHE A 37 -2.46 17.98 -2.39
CA PHE A 37 -3.45 17.78 -1.33
C PHE A 37 -4.37 16.57 -1.62
N VAL A 38 -4.84 16.44 -2.86
CA VAL A 38 -5.66 15.30 -3.29
C VAL A 38 -4.88 13.98 -3.23
N SER A 39 -3.58 14.00 -3.57
CA SER A 39 -2.70 12.84 -3.50
C SER A 39 -2.50 12.38 -2.05
N ILE A 40 -2.29 13.30 -1.12
CA ILE A 40 -2.20 13.01 0.32
C ILE A 40 -3.48 12.33 0.83
N ILE A 41 -4.65 12.89 0.54
CA ILE A 41 -5.93 12.31 0.96
C ILE A 41 -6.13 10.93 0.34
N SER A 42 -5.90 10.80 -0.97
CA SER A 42 -6.04 9.53 -1.69
C SER A 42 -5.11 8.46 -1.12
N PHE A 43 -3.89 8.85 -0.74
CA PHE A 43 -2.94 7.96 -0.10
C PHE A 43 -3.39 7.51 1.29
N LEU A 44 -3.91 8.41 2.13
CA LEU A 44 -4.43 8.05 3.46
C LEU A 44 -5.63 7.10 3.38
N VAL A 45 -6.51 7.29 2.39
CA VAL A 45 -7.63 6.39 2.12
C VAL A 45 -7.11 5.02 1.66
N ALA A 46 -6.19 4.99 0.70
CA ALA A 46 -5.56 3.76 0.22
C ALA A 46 -4.85 3.01 1.36
N PHE A 47 -4.10 3.72 2.20
CA PHE A 47 -3.43 3.19 3.38
C PHE A 47 -4.40 2.53 4.36
N SER A 48 -5.52 3.20 4.66
CA SER A 48 -6.55 2.68 5.56
C SER A 48 -7.16 1.37 5.04
N LEU A 49 -7.41 1.30 3.73
CA LEU A 49 -7.93 0.10 3.09
C LEU A 49 -6.88 -1.02 3.00
N ASN A 50 -5.61 -0.68 2.79
CA ASN A 50 -4.49 -1.63 2.84
C ASN A 50 -4.36 -2.25 4.23
N LEU A 51 -4.48 -1.45 5.30
CA LEU A 51 -4.53 -1.95 6.68
C LEU A 51 -5.72 -2.87 6.91
N GLY A 52 -6.91 -2.50 6.43
CA GLY A 52 -8.11 -3.33 6.50
C GLY A 52 -7.91 -4.69 5.81
N PHE A 53 -7.35 -4.70 4.60
CA PHE A 53 -7.03 -5.93 3.88
C PHE A 53 -6.01 -6.81 4.61
N ILE A 54 -4.92 -6.22 5.11
CA ILE A 54 -3.90 -6.94 5.89
C ILE A 54 -4.52 -7.54 7.15
N TYR A 55 -5.35 -6.78 7.86
CA TYR A 55 -6.04 -7.23 9.07
C TYR A 55 -6.95 -8.43 8.77
N LEU A 56 -7.76 -8.35 7.72
CA LEU A 56 -8.62 -9.46 7.29
C LEU A 56 -7.76 -10.69 6.95
N CYS A 57 -6.71 -10.53 6.14
CA CYS A 57 -5.81 -11.64 5.79
C CYS A 57 -5.22 -12.31 7.03
N LEU A 58 -4.67 -11.53 7.96
CA LEU A 58 -4.03 -12.07 9.17
C LEU A 58 -4.99 -12.72 10.16
N SER A 59 -6.26 -12.32 10.15
CA SER A 59 -7.32 -12.85 11.01
C SER A 59 -7.81 -14.22 10.53
N TYR A 60 -8.01 -14.33 9.21
CA TYR A 60 -8.60 -15.54 8.62
C TYR A 60 -7.57 -16.58 8.18
N ILE A 61 -6.29 -16.25 8.14
CA ILE A 61 -5.27 -17.21 7.69
C ILE A 61 -4.91 -18.24 8.76
N ASN A 62 -4.78 -19.49 8.33
CA ASN A 62 -4.24 -20.55 9.15
C ASN A 62 -2.71 -20.49 9.15
N ARG A 63 -2.14 -19.94 10.22
CA ARG A 63 -0.68 -19.74 10.36
C ARG A 63 0.12 -21.03 10.52
N LYS A 64 -0.54 -22.17 10.75
CA LYS A 64 0.14 -23.47 10.82
C LYS A 64 0.53 -23.97 9.43
N ASP A 65 -0.24 -23.62 8.40
CA ASP A 65 0.00 -23.99 7.01
C ASP A 65 1.19 -23.23 6.39
N THR A 66 1.95 -23.89 5.51
CA THR A 66 3.16 -23.30 4.90
C THR A 66 2.85 -22.14 3.97
N ILE A 67 1.75 -22.20 3.22
CA ILE A 67 1.27 -21.10 2.36
C ILE A 67 0.71 -19.99 3.23
N GLY A 68 0.00 -20.36 4.31
CA GLY A 68 -0.46 -19.43 5.33
C GLY A 68 0.65 -18.56 5.93
N ARG A 69 1.81 -19.16 6.21
CA ARG A 69 3.01 -18.44 6.68
C ARG A 69 3.59 -17.51 5.62
N LYS A 70 3.62 -17.91 4.35
CA LYS A 70 4.12 -17.07 3.24
C LYS A 70 3.27 -15.81 3.07
N ILE A 71 1.94 -15.96 3.04
CA ILE A 71 1.01 -14.83 2.95
C ILE A 71 1.17 -13.93 4.19
N THR A 72 1.27 -14.50 5.40
CA THR A 72 1.53 -13.73 6.62
C THR A 72 2.81 -12.89 6.52
N CYS A 73 3.88 -13.45 5.95
CA CYS A 73 5.14 -12.76 5.73
C CYS A 73 5.00 -11.61 4.71
N LEU A 74 4.33 -11.87 3.58
CA LEU A 74 4.02 -10.85 2.57
C LEU A 74 3.20 -9.70 3.16
N CYS A 75 2.16 -9.99 3.96
CA CYS A 75 1.37 -8.98 4.65
C CYS A 75 2.21 -8.13 5.62
N ARG A 76 3.22 -8.72 6.28
CA ARG A 76 4.15 -7.97 7.15
C ARG A 76 5.06 -7.04 6.35
N TYR A 77 5.67 -7.53 5.26
CA TYR A 77 6.46 -6.67 4.39
C TYR A 77 5.61 -5.54 3.81
N TYR A 78 4.38 -5.86 3.38
CA TYR A 78 3.45 -4.89 2.86
C TYR A 78 3.11 -3.80 3.90
N LEU A 79 2.93 -4.17 5.16
CA LEU A 79 2.72 -3.25 6.27
C LEU A 79 3.93 -2.34 6.53
N VAL A 80 5.16 -2.88 6.47
CA VAL A 80 6.40 -2.09 6.62
C VAL A 80 6.50 -1.05 5.52
N PHE A 81 6.28 -1.43 4.25
CA PHE A 81 6.28 -0.47 3.14
C PHE A 81 5.19 0.59 3.28
N CYS A 82 3.99 0.22 3.73
CA CYS A 82 2.92 1.17 4.02
C CYS A 82 3.33 2.17 5.12
N PHE A 83 3.98 1.72 6.19
CA PHE A 83 4.44 2.59 7.27
C PHE A 83 5.54 3.55 6.82
N ILE A 84 6.53 3.06 6.09
CA ILE A 84 7.61 3.89 5.52
C ILE A 84 7.02 4.95 4.58
N ALA A 85 6.07 4.59 3.73
CA ALA A 85 5.42 5.54 2.83
C ALA A 85 4.64 6.64 3.59
N VAL A 86 3.98 6.32 4.70
CA VAL A 86 3.35 7.32 5.58
C VAL A 86 4.38 8.25 6.21
N LEU A 87 5.50 7.73 6.72
CA LEU A 87 6.58 8.57 7.27
C LEU A 87 7.15 9.53 6.23
N ILE A 88 7.33 9.04 4.99
CA ILE A 88 7.81 9.86 3.88
C ILE A 88 6.80 10.97 3.58
N LEU A 89 5.51 10.66 3.52
CA LEU A 89 4.46 11.66 3.25
C LEU A 89 4.46 12.80 4.28
N PHE A 90 4.62 12.49 5.57
CA PHE A 90 4.76 13.50 6.62
C PHE A 90 6.07 14.30 6.48
N THR A 91 7.17 13.64 6.14
CA THR A 91 8.49 14.29 5.93
C THR A 91 8.45 15.21 4.70
N GLN A 92 7.77 14.81 3.64
CA GLN A 92 7.55 15.61 2.43
C GLN A 92 6.71 16.84 2.76
N SER A 93 5.59 16.66 3.47
CA SER A 93 4.73 17.76 3.91
C SER A 93 5.47 18.77 4.80
N ALA A 94 6.31 18.28 5.72
CA ALA A 94 7.16 19.12 6.56
C ALA A 94 8.24 19.86 5.73
N SER A 95 8.93 19.19 4.81
CA SER A 95 9.98 19.83 3.99
C SER A 95 9.45 20.86 2.99
N TYR A 96 8.20 20.74 2.53
CA TYR A 96 7.53 21.81 1.78
C TYR A 96 7.30 23.08 2.62
N SER A 97 7.14 22.95 3.95
CA SER A 97 6.94 24.08 4.86
C SER A 97 8.23 24.84 5.21
N PHE A 98 9.42 24.23 5.02
CA PHE A 98 10.71 24.88 5.23
C PHE A 98 11.30 25.33 3.89
N ILE A 99 11.24 26.65 3.64
CA ILE A 99 11.58 27.30 2.36
C ILE A 99 13.05 27.09 1.94
N ALA A 100 13.96 26.77 2.88
CA ALA A 100 15.41 26.70 2.65
C ALA A 100 16.00 25.28 2.58
N VAL A 101 15.19 24.22 2.80
CA VAL A 101 15.72 22.85 2.76
C VAL A 101 15.99 22.47 1.30
N GLY A 102 17.28 22.37 0.98
CA GLY A 102 17.83 22.36 -0.37
C GLY A 102 17.13 21.41 -1.35
N HIS A 103 17.05 21.87 -2.60
CA HIS A 103 16.49 21.17 -3.76
C HIS A 103 16.83 19.66 -3.79
N PHE A 104 18.07 19.32 -3.43
CA PHE A 104 18.56 17.95 -3.34
C PHE A 104 17.80 17.07 -2.33
N LEU A 105 17.44 17.57 -1.14
CA LEU A 105 16.71 16.76 -0.15
C LEU A 105 15.28 16.48 -0.63
N ARG A 106 14.65 17.43 -1.35
CA ARG A 106 13.31 17.23 -1.93
C ARG A 106 13.33 16.16 -3.02
N GLU A 107 14.31 16.19 -3.92
CA GLU A 107 14.49 15.17 -4.96
C GLU A 107 14.76 13.79 -4.36
N LEU A 108 15.61 13.70 -3.34
CA LEU A 108 15.88 12.45 -2.64
C LEU A 108 14.62 11.87 -2.00
N ILE A 109 13.84 12.68 -1.28
CA ILE A 109 12.57 12.25 -0.66
C ILE A 109 11.58 11.80 -1.73
N PHE A 110 11.52 12.49 -2.88
CA PHE A 110 10.67 12.10 -4.00
C PHE A 110 11.05 10.71 -4.54
N VAL A 111 12.33 10.45 -4.80
CA VAL A 111 12.81 9.13 -5.26
C VAL A 111 12.48 8.03 -4.26
N ILE A 112 12.74 8.26 -2.97
CA ILE A 112 12.43 7.28 -1.92
C ILE A 112 10.91 7.05 -1.83
N SER A 113 10.10 8.10 -1.98
CA SER A 113 8.64 7.98 -2.01
C SER A 113 8.19 7.05 -3.14
N LEU A 114 8.71 7.26 -4.35
CA LEU A 114 8.44 6.45 -5.53
C LEU A 114 8.79 4.98 -5.31
N PHE A 115 9.97 4.69 -4.74
CA PHE A 115 10.36 3.33 -4.37
C PHE A 115 9.38 2.69 -3.38
N CYS A 116 8.88 3.44 -2.40
CA CYS A 116 7.91 2.93 -1.44
C CYS A 116 6.55 2.66 -2.09
N TYR A 117 6.07 3.57 -2.95
CA TYR A 117 4.85 3.37 -3.73
C TYR A 117 4.94 2.15 -4.64
N PHE A 118 6.06 1.97 -5.33
CA PHE A 118 6.32 0.77 -6.13
C PHE A 118 6.37 -0.49 -5.26
N GLY A 119 7.00 -0.45 -4.09
CA GLY A 119 7.01 -1.55 -3.13
C GLY A 119 5.59 -1.93 -2.69
N ILE A 120 4.77 -0.94 -2.32
CA ILE A 120 3.35 -1.15 -1.98
C ILE A 120 2.63 -1.83 -3.15
N LEU A 121 2.81 -1.36 -4.38
CA LEU A 121 2.17 -1.97 -5.54
C LEU A 121 2.61 -3.42 -5.78
N VAL A 122 3.92 -3.69 -5.77
CA VAL A 122 4.49 -5.03 -6.02
C VAL A 122 4.10 -6.01 -4.93
N PHE A 123 4.27 -5.66 -3.65
CA PHE A 123 3.88 -6.53 -2.54
C PHE A 123 2.36 -6.69 -2.43
N GLY A 124 1.59 -5.65 -2.76
CA GLY A 124 0.13 -5.72 -2.88
C GLY A 124 -0.31 -6.70 -3.98
N LEU A 125 0.30 -6.61 -5.18
CA LEU A 125 0.06 -7.55 -6.29
C LEU A 125 0.44 -8.99 -5.90
N LEU A 126 1.60 -9.20 -5.28
CA LEU A 126 2.04 -10.52 -4.85
C LEU A 126 1.12 -11.11 -3.77
N ALA A 127 0.76 -10.33 -2.76
CA ALA A 127 -0.17 -10.75 -1.71
C ALA A 127 -1.53 -11.12 -2.32
N ASN A 128 -2.03 -10.30 -3.25
CA ASN A 128 -3.28 -10.55 -3.95
C ASN A 128 -3.23 -11.77 -4.86
N TYR A 129 -2.15 -11.94 -5.61
CA TYR A 129 -1.96 -13.10 -6.48
C TYR A 129 -1.95 -14.40 -5.69
N VAL A 130 -1.14 -14.45 -4.62
CA VAL A 130 -1.04 -15.63 -3.75
C VAL A 130 -2.37 -15.89 -3.05
N ASN A 131 -3.07 -14.84 -2.61
CA ASN A 131 -4.41 -14.98 -2.03
C ASN A 131 -5.40 -15.56 -3.03
N CYS A 132 -5.52 -14.99 -4.23
CA CYS A 132 -6.45 -15.43 -5.26
C CYS A 132 -6.23 -16.88 -5.68
N GLN A 133 -4.98 -17.31 -5.86
CA GLN A 133 -4.66 -18.69 -6.23
C GLN A 133 -5.03 -19.70 -5.14
N ASN A 134 -4.93 -19.30 -3.87
CA ASN A 134 -5.09 -20.20 -2.74
C ASN A 134 -6.43 -20.00 -2.01
N ILE A 135 -7.32 -19.15 -2.51
CA ILE A 135 -8.55 -18.75 -1.82
C ILE A 135 -9.57 -19.88 -1.66
N ASN A 136 -9.52 -20.86 -2.58
CA ASN A 136 -10.41 -22.03 -2.57
C ASN A 136 -9.75 -23.27 -1.95
N ARG A 137 -8.49 -23.19 -1.53
CA ARG A 137 -7.80 -24.34 -0.93
C ARG A 137 -8.23 -24.53 0.52
N SER A 138 -8.76 -25.71 0.82
CA SER A 138 -9.11 -26.13 2.17
C SER A 138 -7.85 -26.15 3.07
N GLY A 139 -8.00 -25.65 4.31
CA GLY A 139 -6.93 -25.68 5.31
C GLY A 139 -6.03 -24.43 5.39
N ILE A 140 -6.02 -23.57 4.35
CA ILE A 140 -5.26 -22.30 4.37
C ILE A 140 -6.07 -21.19 5.05
N TRP A 141 -7.38 -21.16 4.83
CA TRP A 141 -8.30 -20.16 5.37
C TRP A 141 -9.18 -20.81 6.45
N LYS A 142 -9.39 -20.11 7.55
CA LYS A 142 -10.24 -20.50 8.69
C LYS A 142 -11.71 -20.19 8.43
#